data_AF-A0A944Z487-F1
#
_entry.id   AF-A0A944Z487-F1
#
_cell.length_a   1.000
_cell.length_b   1.000
_cell.length_c   1.000
_cell.angle_alpha   90.00
_cell.angle_beta   90.00
_cell.angle_gamma   90.00
#
_symmetry.space_group_name_H-M   'P 1'
#
loop_
_entity.id
_entity.type
_entity.pdbx_description
1 polymer ?
#
loop_
_entity_poly.entity_id
_entity_poly.type
_entity_poly.pdbx_seq_one_letter_code
_entity_poly.pdbx_strand_id
1 'polypeptide(L)'
;MKNVKKITYDMYEENLFFIPTMGSLHRGHFSLIEEAKKSGLKTIVSIFVNPKQFNDTNDYQKYPRDIQKDSINLEKLNVDYLFTPDENYIYGDSFLDLLSSGDIGEQYEGKSRPGHFDGVLTVVNRLFELIKPKKV
;
A
#
# COMPACT_ATOMS: atom_id res chain seq x y z
N MET A 1 5.51 15.97 -6.69
CA MET A 1 4.66 14.93 -6.08
C MET A 1 3.52 15.59 -5.33
N LYS A 2 2.28 15.11 -5.50
CA LYS A 2 1.12 15.53 -4.70
C LYS A 2 0.95 14.57 -3.53
N ASN A 3 0.82 15.10 -2.32
CA ASN A 3 0.52 14.33 -1.12
C ASN A 3 -0.99 14.26 -0.91
N VAL A 4 -1.55 13.06 -0.91
CA VAL A 4 -2.99 12.83 -0.78
C VAL A 4 -3.28 11.87 0.36
N LYS A 5 -4.34 12.15 1.12
CA LYS A 5 -4.84 11.25 2.19
C LYS A 5 -6.10 10.48 1.78
N LYS A 6 -6.74 10.91 0.69
CA LYS A 6 -7.95 10.33 0.12
C LYS A 6 -7.84 10.36 -1.40
N ILE A 7 -8.43 9.39 -2.07
CA ILE A 7 -8.53 9.38 -3.53
C ILE A 7 -9.70 10.27 -3.94
N THR A 8 -9.46 11.13 -4.93
CA THR A 8 -10.45 12.05 -5.48
C THR A 8 -10.86 11.62 -6.88
N TYR A 9 -12.04 12.05 -7.33
CA TYR A 9 -12.64 11.56 -8.58
C TYR A 9 -11.79 11.86 -9.82
N ASP A 10 -11.10 13.01 -9.84
CA ASP A 10 -10.18 13.40 -10.91
C ASP A 10 -9.02 12.42 -11.09
N MET A 11 -8.61 11.71 -10.04
CA MET A 11 -7.51 10.73 -10.10
C MET A 11 -7.89 9.46 -10.89
N TYR A 12 -9.18 9.14 -11.01
CA TYR A 12 -9.62 7.95 -11.75
C TYR A 12 -9.36 8.05 -13.26
N GLU A 13 -9.28 9.27 -13.80
CA GLU A 13 -9.02 9.52 -15.22
C GLU A 13 -7.52 9.57 -15.54
N GLU A 14 -6.65 9.48 -14.52
CA GLU A 14 -5.20 9.71 -14.68
C GLU A 14 -4.38 8.48 -15.07
N ASN A 15 -5.02 7.33 -15.34
CA ASN A 15 -4.39 6.06 -15.69
C ASN A 15 -3.16 5.74 -14.81
N LEU A 16 -3.43 5.41 -13.55
CA LEU A 16 -2.38 5.28 -12.54
C LEU A 16 -1.65 3.92 -12.59
N PHE A 17 -0.33 3.94 -12.39
CA PHE A 17 0.48 2.81 -11.98
C PHE A 17 0.65 2.84 -10.47
N PHE A 18 0.19 1.80 -9.78
CA PHE A 18 0.17 1.76 -8.33
C PHE A 18 1.27 0.88 -7.74
N ILE A 19 2.00 1.41 -6.76
CA ILE A 19 2.99 0.68 -5.96
C ILE A 19 2.55 0.71 -4.49
N PRO A 20 1.96 -0.36 -3.95
CA PRO A 20 1.61 -0.44 -2.55
C PRO A 20 2.86 -0.65 -1.68
N THR A 21 3.02 0.16 -0.63
CA THR A 21 4.10 -0.03 0.37
C THR A 21 3.62 0.26 1.79
N MET A 22 4.41 -0.17 2.77
CA MET A 22 4.25 0.20 4.19
C MET A 22 5.23 1.30 4.62
N GLY A 23 5.95 1.95 3.70
CA GLY A 23 7.02 2.90 4.01
C GLY A 23 8.34 2.25 4.42
N SER A 24 9.25 3.04 4.97
CA SER A 24 10.66 2.68 5.20
C SER A 24 11.33 2.20 3.92
N LEU A 25 11.28 3.06 2.92
CA LEU A 25 11.65 2.71 1.55
C LEU A 25 13.15 2.47 1.40
N HIS A 26 13.48 1.59 0.47
CA HIS A 26 14.84 1.14 0.19
C HIS A 26 14.98 0.79 -1.29
N ARG A 27 16.18 0.38 -1.73
CA ARG A 27 16.49 0.13 -3.15
C ARG A 27 15.48 -0.78 -3.86
N GLY A 28 15.01 -1.85 -3.22
CA GLY A 28 13.95 -2.71 -3.77
C GLY A 28 12.64 -1.97 -4.10
N HIS A 29 12.20 -1.04 -3.25
CA HIS A 29 11.04 -0.20 -3.56
C HIS A 29 11.33 0.75 -4.73
N PHE A 30 12.53 1.33 -4.76
CA PHE A 30 12.92 2.25 -5.83
C PHE A 30 12.98 1.57 -7.19
N SER A 31 13.42 0.31 -7.27
CA SER A 31 13.41 -0.44 -8.53
C SER A 31 11.99 -0.68 -9.07
N LEU A 32 10.98 -0.86 -8.19
CA LEU A 32 9.59 -0.97 -8.63
C LEU A 32 9.07 0.35 -9.21
N ILE A 33 9.46 1.48 -8.60
CA ILE A 33 9.11 2.81 -9.10
C ILE A 33 9.78 3.09 -10.44
N GLU A 34 11.07 2.76 -10.58
CA GLU A 34 11.80 2.90 -11.85
C GLU A 34 11.16 2.06 -12.96
N GLU A 35 10.72 0.84 -12.66
CA GLU A 35 9.98 0.01 -13.61
C GLU A 35 8.62 0.61 -13.96
N ALA A 36 7.88 1.11 -12.95
CA ALA A 36 6.61 1.78 -13.16
C ALA A 36 6.75 2.99 -14.10
N LYS A 37 7.84 3.75 -13.98
CA LYS A 37 8.11 4.92 -14.84
C LYS A 37 8.30 4.57 -16.32
N LYS A 38 8.74 3.34 -16.64
CA LYS A 38 8.86 2.89 -18.05
C LYS A 38 7.51 2.71 -18.74
N SER A 39 6.42 2.61 -17.98
CA SER A 39 5.07 2.45 -18.56
C SER A 39 4.51 3.73 -19.19
N GLY A 40 5.08 4.90 -18.87
CA GLY A 40 4.51 6.21 -19.26
C GLY A 40 3.25 6.61 -18.50
N LEU A 41 2.79 5.79 -17.56
CA LEU A 41 1.66 6.08 -16.67
C LEU A 41 2.10 6.99 -15.51
N LYS A 42 1.15 7.73 -14.93
CA LYS A 42 1.38 8.45 -13.67
C LYS A 42 1.52 7.46 -12.53
N THR A 43 2.48 7.66 -11.65
CA THR A 43 2.77 6.73 -10.55
C THR A 43 2.15 7.20 -9.24
N ILE A 44 1.44 6.32 -8.57
CA ILE A 44 0.97 6.50 -7.20
C ILE A 44 1.63 5.48 -6.29
N VAL A 45 2.22 5.95 -5.19
CA VAL A 45 2.81 5.11 -4.15
C VAL A 45 1.99 5.26 -2.89
N SER A 46 1.54 4.17 -2.28
CA SER A 46 0.93 4.23 -0.94
C SER A 46 1.97 3.97 0.13
N ILE A 47 1.86 4.71 1.25
CA ILE A 47 2.52 4.36 2.50
C ILE A 47 1.43 4.18 3.55
N PHE A 48 1.14 2.92 3.87
CA PHE A 48 0.17 2.54 4.88
C PHE A 48 0.66 1.29 5.62
N VAL A 49 1.04 1.43 6.89
CA VAL A 49 1.39 0.29 7.73
C VAL A 49 0.10 -0.39 8.17
N ASN A 50 -0.28 -1.44 7.47
CA ASN A 50 -1.54 -2.14 7.69
C ASN A 50 -1.53 -2.90 9.03
N PRO A 51 -2.33 -2.54 10.05
CA PRO A 51 -2.37 -3.30 11.31
C PRO A 51 -2.88 -4.74 11.13
N LYS A 52 -3.79 -4.99 10.19
CA LYS A 52 -4.45 -6.29 10.02
C LYS A 52 -3.51 -7.41 9.55
N GLN A 53 -2.35 -7.09 8.98
CA GLN A 53 -1.35 -8.11 8.57
C GLN A 53 -0.27 -8.38 9.62
N PHE A 54 -0.34 -7.78 10.81
CA PHE A 54 0.58 -8.09 11.90
C PHE A 54 -0.08 -9.04 12.89
N ASN A 55 0.57 -10.17 13.13
CA ASN A 55 0.18 -11.15 14.14
C ASN A 55 0.79 -10.85 15.53
N ASP A 56 1.83 -10.00 15.59
CA ASP A 56 2.40 -9.46 16.84
C ASP A 56 2.22 -7.94 16.89
N THR A 57 1.55 -7.47 17.93
CA THR A 57 1.34 -6.03 18.19
C THR A 57 2.65 -5.28 18.42
N ASN A 58 3.67 -5.91 18.99
CA ASN A 58 4.97 -5.30 19.20
C ASN A 58 5.67 -4.99 17.87
N ASP A 59 5.58 -5.91 16.90
CA ASP A 59 6.14 -5.71 15.56
C ASP A 59 5.44 -4.55 14.84
N TYR A 60 4.10 -4.48 14.96
CA TYR A 60 3.34 -3.35 14.43
C TYR A 60 3.78 -2.01 15.03
N GLN A 61 3.94 -1.96 16.37
CA GLN A 61 4.37 -0.74 17.06
C GLN A 61 5.79 -0.34 16.70
N LYS A 62 6.72 -1.30 16.60
CA LYS A 62 8.13 -1.06 16.27
C LYS A 62 8.39 -0.87 14.79
N TYR A 63 7.39 -1.11 13.92
CA TYR A 63 7.56 -0.96 12.48
C TYR A 63 8.09 0.44 12.14
N PRO A 64 9.20 0.55 11.40
CA PRO A 64 9.86 1.82 11.16
C PRO A 64 8.96 2.74 10.31
N ARG A 65 8.83 4.00 10.74
CA ARG A 65 7.98 5.02 10.11
C ARG A 65 8.77 6.32 10.02
N ASP A 66 9.27 6.63 8.82
CA ASP A 66 9.93 7.91 8.52
C ASP A 66 9.38 8.47 7.21
N ILE A 67 8.17 9.03 7.31
CA ILE A 67 7.45 9.54 6.13
C ILE A 67 8.18 10.70 5.45
N GLN A 68 8.96 11.48 6.20
CA GLN A 68 9.72 12.61 5.64
C GLN A 68 10.84 12.10 4.75
N LYS A 69 11.62 11.13 5.24
CA LYS A 69 12.67 10.49 4.44
C LYS A 69 12.11 9.80 3.20
N ASP A 70 11.00 9.07 3.36
CA ASP A 70 10.35 8.40 2.24
C ASP A 70 9.85 9.42 1.20
N SER A 71 9.18 10.51 1.63
CA SER A 71 8.71 11.57 0.74
C SER A 71 9.85 12.19 -0.08
N ILE A 72 10.99 12.51 0.57
CA ILE A 72 12.17 13.08 -0.11
C ILE A 72 12.70 12.12 -1.18
N ASN A 73 12.72 10.82 -0.90
CA ASN A 73 13.20 9.82 -1.88
C ASN A 73 12.22 9.67 -3.04
N LEU A 74 10.91 9.67 -2.78
CA LEU A 74 9.87 9.57 -3.81
C LEU A 74 9.84 10.80 -4.71
N GLU A 75 10.09 12.01 -4.18
CA GLU A 75 10.24 13.23 -4.97
C GLU A 75 11.40 13.14 -5.96
N LYS A 76 12.55 12.61 -5.52
CA LYS A 76 13.73 12.41 -6.39
C LYS A 76 13.45 11.42 -7.53
N LEU A 77 12.55 10.47 -7.32
CA LEU A 77 12.11 9.50 -8.33
C LEU A 77 10.94 10.02 -9.19
N ASN A 78 10.60 11.31 -9.06
CA ASN A 78 9.51 11.96 -9.80
C ASN A 78 8.16 11.28 -9.62
N VAL A 79 7.86 10.72 -8.43
CA VAL A 79 6.55 10.12 -8.17
C VAL A 79 5.45 11.20 -8.23
N ASP A 80 4.36 10.89 -8.94
CA ASP A 80 3.26 11.83 -9.14
C ASP A 80 2.42 12.00 -7.88
N TYR A 81 2.07 10.88 -7.21
CA TYR A 81 1.24 10.88 -6.00
C TYR A 81 1.87 10.04 -4.87
N LEU A 82 1.93 10.62 -3.68
CA LEU A 82 2.13 9.88 -2.44
C LEU A 82 0.81 9.83 -1.67
N PHE A 83 0.28 8.62 -1.52
CA PHE A 83 -0.96 8.34 -0.82
C PHE A 83 -0.68 7.85 0.60
N THR A 84 -1.06 8.66 1.59
CA THR A 84 -0.88 8.39 3.02
C THR A 84 -2.22 8.38 3.76
N PRO A 85 -3.06 7.36 3.51
CA PRO A 85 -4.37 7.26 4.13
C PRO A 85 -4.25 7.01 5.63
N ASP A 86 -5.25 7.48 6.38
CA ASP A 86 -5.47 7.02 7.74
C ASP A 86 -6.27 5.71 7.77
N GLU A 87 -6.20 5.01 8.90
CA GLU A 87 -6.86 3.72 9.09
C GLU A 87 -8.38 3.82 8.93
N ASN A 88 -9.00 4.93 9.36
CA ASN A 88 -10.43 5.14 9.24
C ASN A 88 -10.86 5.31 7.77
N TYR A 89 -10.03 5.87 6.90
CA TYR A 89 -10.31 5.94 5.47
C TYR A 89 -10.21 4.56 4.80
N ILE A 90 -9.27 3.72 5.24
CA ILE A 90 -9.11 2.36 4.72
C ILE A 90 -10.23 1.44 5.24
N TYR A 91 -10.50 1.44 6.55
CA TYR A 91 -11.35 0.45 7.25
C TYR A 91 -12.59 1.00 7.96
N GLY A 92 -12.82 2.31 7.99
CA GLY A 92 -13.93 2.91 8.74
C GLY A 92 -15.32 2.62 8.18
N ASP A 93 -15.42 1.94 7.04
CA ASP A 93 -16.67 1.40 6.54
C ASP A 93 -17.02 0.12 7.31
N SER A 94 -18.21 0.08 7.92
CA SER A 94 -18.64 -1.01 8.80
C SER A 94 -18.81 -2.36 8.08
N PHE A 95 -18.71 -2.38 6.75
CA PHE A 95 -18.92 -3.55 5.90
C PHE A 95 -17.62 -4.15 5.31
N LEU A 96 -16.44 -3.70 5.75
CA LEU A 96 -15.18 -4.31 5.33
C LEU A 96 -14.90 -5.60 6.10
N ASP A 97 -15.44 -6.70 5.57
CA ASP A 97 -15.13 -8.05 6.04
C ASP A 97 -13.66 -8.41 5.76
N LEU A 98 -13.08 -9.20 6.67
CA LEU A 98 -11.76 -9.78 6.45
C LEU A 98 -11.87 -10.82 5.32
N LEU A 99 -11.07 -10.67 4.29
CA LEU A 99 -11.02 -11.65 3.20
C LEU A 99 -10.19 -12.85 3.63
N SER A 100 -10.69 -14.06 3.39
CA SER A 100 -9.94 -15.29 3.61
C SER A 100 -8.99 -15.55 2.45
N SER A 101 -7.73 -15.83 2.78
CA SER A 101 -6.69 -16.27 1.86
C SER A 101 -6.72 -17.78 1.57
N GLY A 102 -7.63 -18.52 2.21
CA GLY A 102 -7.82 -19.96 2.05
C GLY A 102 -6.58 -20.80 2.37
N ASP A 103 -6.58 -22.05 1.92
CA ASP A 103 -5.54 -23.04 2.26
C ASP A 103 -4.11 -22.59 1.91
N ILE A 104 -3.95 -21.79 0.84
CA ILE A 104 -2.63 -21.27 0.43
C ILE A 104 -2.09 -20.28 1.46
N GLY A 105 -2.96 -19.44 2.02
CA GLY A 105 -2.61 -18.46 3.05
C GLY A 105 -2.26 -19.08 4.40
N GLU A 106 -2.46 -20.39 4.58
CA GLU A 106 -2.06 -21.13 5.76
C GLU A 106 -0.71 -21.87 5.57
N GLN A 107 -0.16 -21.86 4.35
CA GLN A 107 1.11 -22.51 4.04
C GLN A 107 2.31 -21.59 4.29
N TYR A 108 3.49 -22.20 4.50
CA TYR A 108 4.78 -21.50 4.68
C TYR A 108 4.71 -20.38 5.74
N GLU A 109 4.86 -19.12 5.33
CA GLU A 109 4.75 -17.96 6.21
C GLU A 109 3.40 -17.88 6.91
N GLY A 110 2.33 -18.32 6.25
CA GLY A 110 0.98 -18.38 6.82
C GLY A 110 0.90 -19.24 8.08
N LYS A 111 1.66 -20.33 8.11
CA LYS A 111 1.77 -21.21 9.28
C LYS A 111 2.46 -20.52 10.45
N SER A 112 3.48 -19.72 10.16
CA SER A 112 4.24 -18.96 11.17
C SER A 112 3.54 -17.68 11.61
N ARG A 113 2.67 -17.14 10.75
CA ARG A 113 1.95 -15.87 10.94
C ARG A 113 0.47 -16.03 10.60
N PRO A 114 -0.32 -16.72 11.46
CA PRO A 114 -1.74 -16.94 11.23
C PRO A 114 -2.49 -15.63 10.96
N GLY A 115 -3.35 -15.62 9.94
CA GLY A 115 -4.14 -14.44 9.53
C GLY A 115 -3.34 -13.35 8.80
N HIS A 116 -2.01 -13.50 8.64
CA HIS A 116 -1.19 -12.51 7.93
C HIS A 116 -1.69 -12.25 6.50
N PHE A 117 -1.91 -13.32 5.73
CA PHE A 117 -2.33 -13.19 4.34
C PHE A 117 -3.78 -12.73 4.21
N ASP A 118 -4.67 -13.02 5.17
CA ASP A 118 -6.02 -12.45 5.20
C ASP A 118 -5.96 -10.92 5.33
N GLY A 119 -5.10 -10.42 6.23
CA GLY A 119 -4.84 -9.01 6.41
C GLY A 119 -4.23 -8.34 5.16
N VAL A 120 -3.30 -9.02 4.48
CA VAL A 120 -2.70 -8.56 3.21
C VAL A 120 -3.77 -8.49 2.10
N LEU A 121 -4.56 -9.56 1.94
CA LEU A 121 -5.57 -9.64 0.88
C LEU A 121 -6.62 -8.54 1.06
N THR A 122 -7.07 -8.36 2.30
CA THR A 122 -8.06 -7.33 2.67
C THR A 122 -7.55 -5.93 2.32
N VAL A 123 -6.31 -5.57 2.70
CA VAL A 123 -5.79 -4.22 2.43
C VAL A 123 -5.50 -3.99 0.94
N VAL A 124 -4.96 -5.00 0.25
CA VAL A 124 -4.64 -4.86 -1.19
C VAL A 124 -5.92 -4.73 -2.00
N ASN A 125 -6.94 -5.55 -1.72
CA ASN A 125 -8.25 -5.41 -2.35
C ASN A 125 -8.84 -4.01 -2.13
N ARG A 126 -8.82 -3.53 -0.88
CA ARG A 126 -9.32 -2.20 -0.54
C ARG A 126 -8.56 -1.09 -1.26
N LEU A 127 -7.24 -1.17 -1.35
CA LEU A 127 -6.44 -0.18 -2.08
C LEU A 127 -6.73 -0.20 -3.57
N PHE A 128 -6.98 -1.37 -4.17
CA PHE A 128 -7.39 -1.47 -5.58
C PHE A 128 -8.77 -0.88 -5.84
N GLU A 129 -9.74 -1.11 -4.96
CA GLU A 129 -11.08 -0.51 -5.04
C GLU A 129 -11.03 1.02 -4.97
N LEU A 130 -10.18 1.55 -4.07
CA LEU A 130 -10.02 2.98 -3.86
C LEU A 130 -9.24 3.68 -4.98
N ILE A 131 -8.18 3.06 -5.49
CA ILE A 131 -7.26 3.70 -6.45
C ILE A 131 -7.66 3.41 -7.90
N LYS A 132 -8.26 2.23 -8.16
CA LYS A 132 -8.59 1.72 -9.50
C LYS A 132 -7.42 1.83 -10.48
N PRO A 133 -6.24 1.30 -10.13
CA PRO A 133 -5.04 1.48 -10.95
C PRO A 133 -5.18 0.77 -12.29
N LYS A 134 -4.54 1.33 -13.32
CA LYS A 134 -4.42 0.71 -14.64
C LYS A 134 -3.40 -0.43 -14.63
N LYS A 135 -2.37 -0.31 -13.79
CA LYS A 135 -1.30 -1.30 -13.63
C LYS A 135 -0.76 -1.28 -12.19
N VAL A 136 -0.24 -2.43 -11.76
CA VAL A 136 0.43 -2.67 -10.48
C VAL A 136 1.78 -3.32 -10.76
#